data_AF-A0A7W1NM29-F1
#
_entry.id   AF-A0A7W1NM29-F1
#
_cell.length_a   1.000
_cell.length_b   1.000
_cell.length_c   1.000
_cell.angle_alpha   90.00
_cell.angle_beta   90.00
_cell.angle_gamma   90.00
#
_symmetry.space_group_name_H-M   'P 1'
#
loop_
_entity.id
_entity.type
_entity.pdbx_description
1 polymer ?
#
loop_
_entity_poly.entity_id
_entity_poly.type
_entity_poly.pdbx_seq_one_letter_code
_entity_poly.pdbx_strand_id
1 'polypeptide(L)'
;LLMVVGFVSLLAVIVIPVLPSTVDNASVTNYMTSLLCQPGEKLVREQYKTHDSDGNGYSMTPYCVNSERQREDVTGRWVLIGVGGFLAPFLIGLLMLVVGASAASRRQHTSRFQAVPNSYGGTDFAMFNSGNGTKQIDFDDGTLKVNGFEIKMDGLTQEKIEALKSQMQVSAGGGDLTTKLKQIQDAKDNGLISSDEYDRLRKKILDDLG
;
A
#
# COMPACT_ATOMS: atom_id res chain seq x y z
N LEU A 1 4.89 -11.73 12.22
CA LEU A 1 5.92 -12.74 12.54
C LEU A 1 6.71 -13.19 11.30
N LEU A 2 6.06 -13.67 10.22
CA LEU A 2 6.74 -14.09 8.99
C LEU A 2 7.65 -13.02 8.36
N MET A 3 7.23 -11.75 8.32
CA MET A 3 8.10 -10.65 7.87
C MET A 3 9.34 -10.49 8.74
N VAL A 4 9.22 -10.64 10.07
CA VAL A 4 10.35 -10.53 11.00
C VAL A 4 11.32 -11.69 10.79
N VAL A 5 10.81 -12.91 10.63
CA VAL A 5 11.63 -14.10 10.31
C VAL A 5 12.34 -13.92 8.96
N GLY A 6 11.64 -13.41 7.95
CA GLY A 6 12.24 -13.10 6.65
C GLY A 6 13.34 -12.05 6.75
N PHE A 7 13.12 -10.99 7.53
CA PHE A 7 14.10 -9.92 7.74
C PHE A 7 15.33 -10.41 8.51
N VAL A 8 15.14 -11.18 9.57
CA VAL A 8 16.24 -11.79 10.34
C VAL A 8 17.02 -12.78 9.48
N SER A 9 16.33 -13.60 8.67
CA SER A 9 16.98 -14.52 7.75
C SER A 9 17.79 -13.79 6.67
N LEU A 10 17.26 -12.68 6.13
CA LEU A 10 17.99 -11.84 5.18
C LEU A 10 19.24 -11.23 5.81
N LEU A 11 19.12 -10.64 7.00
CA LEU A 11 20.28 -10.10 7.72
C LEU A 11 21.31 -11.20 8.00
N ALA A 12 20.86 -12.41 8.35
CA ALA A 12 21.74 -13.52 8.61
C ALA A 12 22.50 -14.02 7.36
N VAL A 13 21.89 -13.93 6.17
CA VAL A 13 22.50 -14.41 4.92
C VAL A 13 23.34 -13.32 4.25
N ILE A 14 22.92 -12.05 4.31
CA ILE A 14 23.59 -10.95 3.61
C ILE A 14 24.58 -10.22 4.51
N VAL A 15 24.17 -9.88 5.74
CA VAL A 15 24.96 -8.97 6.59
C VAL A 15 26.02 -9.74 7.38
N ILE A 16 25.66 -10.89 7.98
CA ILE A 16 26.59 -11.65 8.83
C ILE A 16 27.88 -12.01 8.08
N PRO A 17 27.87 -12.53 6.83
CA PRO A 17 29.12 -12.93 6.16
C PRO A 17 30.08 -11.78 5.82
N VAL A 18 29.57 -10.55 5.78
CA VAL A 18 30.36 -9.33 5.49
C VAL A 18 31.03 -8.79 6.77
N LEU A 19 30.54 -9.18 7.94
CA LEU A 19 31.13 -8.74 9.20
C LEU A 19 32.52 -9.38 9.40
N PRO A 20 33.56 -8.59 9.73
CA PRO A 20 34.94 -9.07 9.85
C PRO A 20 35.10 -10.16 10.92
N SER A 21 34.27 -10.17 11.97
CA SER A 21 34.28 -11.19 13.02
C SER A 21 33.85 -12.59 12.56
N THR A 22 33.29 -12.73 11.36
CA THR A 22 32.75 -14.00 10.87
C THR A 22 33.68 -14.71 9.88
N VAL A 23 34.80 -14.08 9.52
CA VAL A 23 35.77 -14.64 8.56
C VAL A 23 36.42 -15.90 9.14
N ASP A 24 36.70 -15.93 10.44
CA ASP A 24 37.41 -17.01 11.10
C ASP A 24 36.51 -18.17 11.59
N ASN A 25 35.19 -18.05 11.44
CA ASN A 25 34.27 -19.10 11.86
C ASN A 25 34.21 -20.23 10.83
N ALA A 26 34.81 -21.38 11.17
CA ALA A 26 34.84 -22.56 10.31
C ALA A 26 33.44 -23.05 9.89
N SER A 27 32.44 -22.97 10.76
CA SER A 27 31.08 -23.42 10.47
C SER A 27 30.41 -22.60 9.35
N VAL A 28 30.58 -21.27 9.38
CA VAL A 28 30.03 -20.38 8.35
C VAL A 28 30.74 -20.64 7.03
N THR A 29 32.07 -20.76 7.06
CA THR A 29 32.88 -21.05 5.87
C THR A 29 32.51 -22.40 5.25
N ASN A 30 32.30 -23.46 6.03
CA ASN A 30 31.90 -24.77 5.52
C ASN A 30 30.52 -24.73 4.84
N TYR A 31 29.56 -24.02 5.44
CA TYR A 31 28.22 -23.87 4.86
C TYR A 31 28.27 -23.09 3.53
N MET A 32 28.99 -21.96 3.51
CA MET A 32 29.15 -21.17 2.28
C MET A 32 29.94 -21.90 1.19
N THR A 33 30.93 -22.71 1.57
CA THR A 33 31.73 -23.50 0.62
C THR A 33 30.83 -24.50 -0.12
N SER A 34 29.97 -25.22 0.59
CA SER A 34 29.03 -26.17 -0.03
C SER A 34 28.02 -25.50 -0.98
N LEU A 35 27.66 -24.25 -0.67
CA LEU A 35 26.66 -23.51 -1.44
C LEU A 35 27.26 -22.83 -2.70
N LEU A 36 28.50 -22.38 -2.62
CA LEU A 36 29.14 -21.57 -3.67
C LEU A 36 30.14 -22.35 -4.53
N CYS A 37 30.84 -23.32 -3.95
CA CYS A 37 31.93 -24.06 -4.58
C CYS A 37 31.53 -25.49 -4.93
N GLN A 38 32.30 -26.12 -5.82
CA GLN A 38 32.14 -27.54 -6.13
C GLN A 38 32.68 -28.43 -4.99
N PRO A 39 32.22 -29.69 -4.87
CA PRO A 39 32.75 -30.61 -3.87
C PRO A 39 34.27 -30.76 -3.98
N GLY A 40 34.99 -30.50 -2.88
CA GLY A 40 36.45 -30.59 -2.83
C GLY A 40 37.20 -29.27 -3.06
N GLU A 41 36.50 -28.20 -3.40
CA GLU A 41 37.07 -26.85 -3.46
C GLU A 41 37.00 -26.15 -2.10
N LYS A 42 37.87 -25.17 -1.89
CA LYS A 42 37.90 -24.34 -0.68
C LYS A 42 37.51 -22.90 -1.00
N LEU A 43 36.52 -22.37 -0.28
CA LEU A 43 36.16 -20.96 -0.37
C LEU A 43 37.24 -20.10 0.30
N VAL A 44 37.80 -19.17 -0.46
CA VAL A 44 38.73 -18.14 0.01
C VAL A 44 38.06 -16.78 -0.17
N ARG A 45 38.09 -15.96 0.88
CA ARG A 45 37.49 -14.63 0.89
C ARG A 45 38.61 -13.61 1.04
N GLU A 46 38.90 -12.86 -0.02
CA GLU A 46 39.87 -11.77 0.05
C GLU A 46 39.11 -10.48 0.40
N GLN A 47 39.43 -9.89 1.55
CA GLN A 47 38.93 -8.58 1.94
C GLN A 47 39.95 -7.52 1.57
N TYR A 48 39.51 -6.51 0.83
CA TYR A 48 40.27 -5.33 0.54
C TYR A 48 39.75 -4.20 1.41
N LYS A 49 40.65 -3.60 2.21
CA LYS A 49 40.37 -2.38 2.96
C LYS A 49 40.84 -1.21 2.12
N THR A 50 39.91 -0.38 1.65
CA THR A 50 40.24 0.87 0.98
C THR A 50 40.16 1.99 2.01
N HIS A 51 41.18 2.86 2.06
CA HIS A 51 41.17 4.05 2.90
C HIS A 51 40.95 5.25 2.00
N ASP A 52 39.83 5.94 2.19
CA ASP A 52 39.49 7.16 1.46
C ASP A 52 39.28 8.31 2.45
N SER A 53 39.18 9.55 1.97
CA SER A 53 38.97 10.73 2.83
C SER A 53 37.71 10.64 3.69
N ASP A 54 36.73 9.84 3.26
CA ASP A 54 35.45 9.62 3.95
C ASP A 54 35.48 8.44 4.94
N GLY A 55 36.62 7.73 5.06
CA GLY A 55 36.82 6.66 6.03
C GLY A 55 37.30 5.34 5.43
N ASN A 56 37.00 4.23 6.13
CA ASN A 56 37.41 2.89 5.73
C ASN A 56 36.30 2.18 4.97
N GLY A 57 36.53 1.90 3.69
CA GLY A 57 35.71 0.99 2.90
C GLY A 57 36.19 -0.45 3.05
N TYR A 58 35.25 -1.39 3.13
CA TYR A 58 35.53 -2.83 3.13
C TYR A 58 34.85 -3.43 1.90
N SER A 59 35.63 -4.04 1.03
CA SER A 59 35.13 -4.82 -0.10
C SER A 59 35.60 -6.26 0.03
N MET A 60 34.80 -7.21 -0.44
CA MET A 60 35.12 -8.63 -0.37
C MET A 60 34.80 -9.30 -1.70
N THR A 61 35.75 -10.05 -2.23
CA THR A 61 35.56 -10.91 -3.41
C THR A 61 35.74 -12.37 -3.02
N PRO A 62 34.70 -13.21 -3.13
CA PRO A 62 34.80 -14.64 -2.87
C PRO A 62 35.40 -15.38 -4.08
N TYR A 63 36.33 -16.30 -3.80
CA TYR A 63 36.91 -17.21 -4.79
C TYR A 63 36.80 -18.66 -4.30
N CYS A 64 36.55 -19.58 -5.22
CA CYS A 64 36.73 -21.01 -4.95
C CYS A 64 38.12 -21.41 -5.46
N VAL A 65 38.88 -22.11 -4.61
CA VAL A 65 40.23 -22.58 -4.93
C VAL A 65 40.21 -24.10 -4.96
N ASN A 66 40.57 -24.66 -6.10
CA ASN A 66 40.67 -26.11 -6.28
C ASN A 66 41.98 -26.67 -5.69
N SER A 67 42.15 -27.99 -5.73
CA SER A 67 43.38 -28.66 -5.27
C SER A 67 44.65 -28.22 -6.02
N GLU A 68 44.51 -27.72 -7.25
CA GLU A 68 45.58 -27.20 -8.10
C GLU A 68 45.88 -25.71 -7.87
N ARG A 69 45.24 -25.07 -6.88
CA ARG A 69 45.32 -23.63 -6.57
C ARG A 69 44.82 -22.69 -7.68
N GLN A 70 44.04 -23.18 -8.63
CA GLN A 70 43.34 -22.32 -9.58
C GLN A 70 42.17 -21.63 -8.87
N ARG A 71 41.99 -20.34 -9.16
CA ARG A 71 40.96 -19.49 -8.54
C ARG A 71 39.83 -19.29 -9.54
N GLU A 72 38.62 -19.65 -9.15
CA GLU A 72 37.38 -19.33 -9.89
C GLU A 72 36.64 -18.21 -9.15
N ASP A 73 36.27 -17.14 -9.88
CA ASP A 73 35.44 -16.07 -9.35
C ASP A 73 33.98 -16.54 -9.24
N VAL A 74 33.46 -16.54 -8.02
CA VAL A 74 32.08 -16.97 -7.71
C VAL A 74 31.21 -15.80 -7.23
N THR A 75 31.66 -14.56 -7.40
CA THR A 75 30.91 -13.35 -7.03
C THR A 75 29.52 -13.33 -7.65
N GLY A 76 29.41 -13.68 -8.94
CA GLY A 76 28.12 -13.73 -9.65
C GLY A 76 27.14 -14.76 -9.05
N ARG A 77 27.63 -15.95 -8.68
CA ARG A 77 26.80 -16.99 -8.04
C ARG A 77 26.34 -16.55 -6.66
N TRP A 78 27.22 -15.92 -5.88
CA TRP A 78 26.88 -15.41 -4.56
C TRP A 78 25.78 -14.35 -4.61
N VAL A 79 25.88 -13.39 -5.54
CA VAL A 79 24.84 -12.37 -5.75
C VAL A 79 23.52 -13.00 -6.18
N LEU A 80 23.54 -13.95 -7.12
CA LEU A 80 22.33 -14.66 -7.59
C LEU A 80 21.61 -15.39 -6.45
N ILE A 81 22.35 -16.10 -5.60
CA ILE A 81 21.80 -16.80 -4.44
C ILE A 81 21.22 -15.81 -3.43
N GLY A 82 21.92 -14.70 -3.16
CA GLY A 82 21.42 -13.64 -2.27
C GLY A 82 20.11 -13.02 -2.78
N VAL A 83 20.06 -12.68 -4.07
CA VAL A 83 18.86 -12.12 -4.72
C VAL A 83 17.71 -13.12 -4.71
N GLY A 84 17.97 -14.38 -5.08
CA GLY A 84 16.97 -15.45 -5.06
C GLY A 84 16.44 -15.74 -3.66
N GLY A 85 17.33 -15.80 -2.67
CA GLY A 85 17.00 -16.04 -1.26
C GLY A 85 16.15 -14.93 -0.64
N PHE A 86 16.26 -13.69 -1.13
CA PHE A 86 15.40 -12.59 -0.70
C PHE A 86 14.07 -12.54 -1.46
N LEU A 87 14.12 -12.61 -2.79
CA LEU A 87 12.94 -12.44 -3.63
C LEU A 87 11.90 -13.52 -3.40
N ALA A 88 12.32 -14.79 -3.23
CA ALA A 88 11.39 -15.89 -3.04
C ALA A 88 10.47 -15.71 -1.81
N PRO A 89 10.98 -15.53 -0.56
CA PRO A 89 10.13 -15.32 0.60
C PRO A 89 9.39 -13.97 0.55
N PHE A 90 9.97 -12.94 -0.06
CA PHE A 90 9.29 -11.66 -0.25
C PHE A 90 8.04 -11.81 -1.13
N LEU A 91 8.17 -12.46 -2.30
CA LEU A 91 7.05 -12.69 -3.21
C LEU A 91 6.00 -13.60 -2.60
N ILE A 92 6.40 -14.63 -1.84
CA ILE A 92 5.45 -15.48 -1.10
C ILE A 92 4.68 -14.66 -0.06
N GLY A 93 5.37 -13.82 0.72
CA GLY A 93 4.74 -12.94 1.70
C GLY A 93 3.79 -11.93 1.06
N LEU A 94 4.19 -11.34 -0.08
CA LEU A 94 3.36 -10.43 -0.87
C LEU A 94 2.11 -11.13 -1.40
N LEU A 95 2.24 -12.32 -1.96
CA LEU A 95 1.11 -13.13 -2.44
C LEU A 95 0.14 -13.45 -1.30
N MET A 96 0.65 -13.88 -0.14
CA MET A 96 -0.19 -14.14 1.03
C MET A 96 -0.94 -12.88 1.49
N LEU A 97 -0.32 -11.70 1.41
CA LEU A 97 -0.97 -10.44 1.75
C LEU A 97 -2.10 -10.11 0.78
N VAL A 98 -1.86 -10.23 -0.53
CA VAL A 98 -2.87 -9.95 -1.56
C VAL A 98 -4.06 -10.92 -1.47
N VAL A 99 -3.79 -12.21 -1.30
CA VAL A 99 -4.84 -13.23 -1.11
C VAL A 99 -5.60 -13.02 0.21
N GLY A 100 -4.89 -12.67 1.30
CA GLY A 100 -5.50 -12.38 2.59
C GLY A 100 -6.39 -11.13 2.56
N ALA A 101 -5.94 -10.05 1.92
CA ALA A 101 -6.68 -8.80 1.79
C ALA A 101 -7.97 -8.98 0.98
N SER A 102 -7.90 -9.74 -0.13
CA SER A 102 -9.09 -10.04 -0.94
C SER A 102 -10.11 -10.92 -0.19
N ALA A 103 -9.65 -11.89 0.60
CA ALA A 103 -10.54 -12.70 1.43
C ALA A 103 -11.21 -11.89 2.55
N ALA A 104 -10.50 -10.95 3.18
CA ALA A 104 -11.05 -10.06 4.21
C ALA A 104 -12.02 -9.03 3.64
N SER A 105 -11.72 -8.45 2.47
CA SER A 105 -12.57 -7.48 1.79
C SER A 105 -13.92 -8.09 1.38
N ARG A 106 -13.93 -9.35 0.90
CA ARG A 106 -15.18 -10.06 0.60
C ARG A 106 -16.10 -10.20 1.81
N ARG A 107 -15.55 -10.35 3.03
CA ARG A 107 -16.36 -10.44 4.27
C ARG A 107 -16.99 -9.12 4.67
N GLN A 108 -16.34 -7.99 4.36
CA GLN A 108 -16.85 -6.66 4.70
C GLN A 108 -18.02 -6.22 3.80
N HIS A 109 -18.08 -6.69 2.55
CA HIS A 109 -19.25 -6.45 1.69
C HIS A 109 -20.49 -7.21 2.14
N THR A 110 -20.35 -8.40 2.72
CA THR A 110 -21.51 -9.19 3.19
C THR A 110 -22.02 -8.77 4.58
N SER A 111 -21.22 -8.08 5.39
CA SER A 111 -21.57 -7.72 6.77
C SER A 111 -22.14 -6.30 6.97
N ARG A 112 -22.23 -5.48 5.91
CA ARG A 112 -23.00 -4.22 5.93
C ARG A 112 -24.45 -4.36 5.44
N PHE A 113 -24.89 -5.58 5.13
CA PHE A 113 -26.30 -5.92 4.92
C PHE A 113 -26.86 -6.68 6.14
N GLN A 114 -26.60 -6.20 7.36
CA GLN A 114 -27.49 -6.50 8.47
C GLN A 114 -28.68 -5.54 8.38
N ALA A 115 -29.61 -5.88 7.49
CA ALA A 115 -30.97 -5.37 7.57
C ALA A 115 -31.51 -5.77 8.94
N VAL A 116 -31.67 -4.80 9.85
CA VAL A 116 -32.47 -4.97 11.06
C VAL A 116 -33.92 -5.04 10.57
N PRO A 117 -34.64 -6.17 10.68
CA PRO A 117 -36.04 -6.21 10.30
C PRO A 117 -36.82 -5.42 11.34
N ASN A 118 -37.05 -4.13 11.10
CA ASN A 118 -38.04 -3.38 11.85
C ASN A 118 -39.42 -3.78 11.33
N SER A 119 -39.96 -4.82 11.96
CA SER A 119 -41.36 -5.21 11.83
C SER A 119 -42.25 -4.19 12.54
N TYR A 120 -42.54 -3.07 11.89
CA TYR A 120 -43.66 -2.21 12.26
C TYR A 120 -44.32 -1.63 11.00
N GLY A 121 -45.44 -2.22 10.61
CA GLY A 121 -46.52 -1.59 9.84
C GLY A 121 -46.13 -0.80 8.60
N GLY A 122 -45.97 -1.49 7.47
CA GLY A 122 -46.40 -1.04 6.15
C GLY A 122 -45.92 0.34 5.68
N THR A 123 -44.66 0.44 5.26
CA THR A 123 -44.17 1.08 4.03
C THR A 123 -42.64 0.97 4.04
N ASP A 124 -42.09 0.19 3.12
CA ASP A 124 -40.65 -0.11 3.08
C ASP A 124 -39.82 1.08 2.58
N PHE A 125 -39.20 1.81 3.52
CA PHE A 125 -38.10 2.73 3.23
C PHE A 125 -36.91 2.40 4.14
N ALA A 126 -35.82 1.91 3.55
CA ALA A 126 -34.58 1.66 4.28
C ALA A 126 -33.82 2.99 4.50
N MET A 127 -33.88 3.54 5.71
CA MET A 127 -33.06 4.68 6.13
C MET A 127 -31.70 4.20 6.65
N PHE A 128 -30.62 4.68 6.02
CA PHE A 128 -29.24 4.44 6.47
C PHE A 128 -28.89 5.39 7.62
N ASN A 129 -28.82 4.87 8.85
CA ASN A 129 -28.37 5.62 10.02
C ASN A 129 -26.84 5.52 10.18
N SER A 130 -26.12 6.52 9.70
CA SER A 130 -24.66 6.66 9.90
C SER A 130 -24.41 7.49 11.16
N GLY A 131 -24.25 6.80 12.30
CA GLY A 131 -23.91 7.41 13.57
C GLY A 131 -22.43 7.77 13.67
N ASN A 132 -22.08 9.05 13.45
CA ASN A 132 -21.31 9.85 14.41
C ASN A 132 -21.16 11.29 13.90
N GLY A 133 -21.84 12.23 14.57
CA GLY A 133 -21.69 13.68 14.34
C GLY A 133 -22.47 14.22 13.15
N THR A 134 -23.80 14.18 13.21
CA THR A 134 -24.70 14.72 12.19
C THR A 134 -24.54 16.25 12.07
N LYS A 135 -23.74 16.71 11.09
CA LYS A 135 -24.00 17.99 10.43
C LYS A 135 -25.30 17.81 9.65
N GLN A 136 -26.39 18.33 10.20
CA GLN A 136 -27.72 18.21 9.63
C GLN A 136 -27.78 19.05 8.35
N ILE A 137 -27.73 18.40 7.19
CA ILE A 137 -27.93 19.05 5.90
C ILE A 137 -29.44 19.12 5.71
N ASP A 138 -30.01 20.30 5.94
CA ASP A 138 -31.43 20.56 5.76
C ASP A 138 -31.69 21.08 4.34
N PHE A 139 -32.70 20.52 3.71
CA PHE A 139 -33.12 20.87 2.35
C PHE A 139 -34.57 21.28 2.43
N ASP A 140 -34.78 22.58 2.56
CA ASP A 140 -36.12 23.17 2.56
C ASP A 140 -36.23 24.06 1.31
N ASP A 141 -37.32 23.87 0.57
CA ASP A 141 -37.74 24.74 -0.53
C ASP A 141 -36.67 25.08 -1.61
N GLY A 142 -35.93 24.08 -2.08
CA GLY A 142 -34.91 24.26 -3.14
C GLY A 142 -33.63 24.98 -2.68
N THR A 143 -33.47 25.19 -1.37
CA THR A 143 -32.26 25.76 -0.77
C THR A 143 -31.47 24.70 -0.01
N LEU A 144 -30.20 24.54 -0.39
CA LEU A 144 -29.27 23.65 0.28
C LEU A 144 -28.53 24.45 1.36
N LYS A 145 -28.80 24.15 2.64
CA LYS A 145 -28.14 24.79 3.79
C LYS A 145 -27.04 23.90 4.34
N VAL A 146 -25.79 24.33 4.21
CA VAL A 146 -24.61 23.63 4.77
C VAL A 146 -23.79 24.60 5.60
N ASN A 147 -23.68 24.35 6.91
CA ASN A 147 -22.91 25.16 7.86
C ASN A 147 -23.21 26.67 7.80
N GLY A 148 -24.48 27.05 7.63
CA GLY A 148 -24.90 28.46 7.57
C GLY A 148 -24.79 29.12 6.19
N PHE A 149 -24.33 28.38 5.16
CA PHE A 149 -24.35 28.84 3.78
C PHE A 149 -25.62 28.33 3.08
N GLU A 150 -26.39 29.25 2.49
CA GLU A 150 -27.60 28.96 1.73
C GLU A 150 -27.29 29.05 0.23
N ILE A 151 -27.44 27.94 -0.50
CA ILE A 151 -27.27 27.89 -1.94
C ILE A 151 -28.65 27.64 -2.57
N LYS A 152 -29.19 28.66 -3.26
CA LYS A 152 -30.35 28.51 -4.14
C LYS A 152 -29.90 27.85 -5.43
N MET A 153 -30.49 26.71 -5.75
CA MET A 153 -30.28 26.04 -7.03
C MET A 153 -31.48 26.33 -7.93
N ASP A 154 -31.39 27.43 -8.69
CA ASP A 154 -32.44 27.79 -9.64
C ASP A 154 -32.43 26.83 -10.83
N GLY A 155 -33.58 26.22 -11.13
CA GLY A 155 -33.76 25.40 -12.35
C GLY A 155 -33.56 23.88 -12.20
N LEU A 156 -33.37 23.35 -10.99
CA LEU A 156 -33.41 21.90 -10.76
C LEU A 156 -34.83 21.40 -10.52
N THR A 157 -35.26 20.39 -11.28
CA THR A 157 -36.50 19.67 -11.01
C THR A 157 -36.38 18.87 -9.71
N GLN A 158 -37.50 18.68 -9.00
CA GLN A 158 -37.55 17.97 -7.71
C GLN A 158 -36.87 16.59 -7.74
N GLU A 159 -37.02 15.86 -8.85
CA GLU A 159 -36.38 14.56 -9.09
C GLU A 159 -34.85 14.63 -9.09
N LYS A 160 -34.26 15.70 -9.65
CA LYS A 160 -32.79 15.89 -9.66
C LYS A 160 -32.26 16.22 -8.27
N ILE A 161 -33.07 16.93 -7.46
CA ILE A 161 -32.72 17.27 -6.08
C ILE A 161 -32.67 16.02 -5.21
N GLU A 162 -33.64 15.11 -5.34
CA GLU A 162 -33.62 13.83 -4.62
C GLU A 162 -32.47 12.92 -5.05
N ALA A 163 -32.18 12.84 -6.35
CA ALA A 163 -31.04 12.09 -6.86
C ALA A 163 -29.72 12.62 -6.30
N LEU A 164 -29.53 13.95 -6.29
CA LEU A 164 -28.33 14.59 -5.75
C LEU A 164 -28.21 14.40 -4.23
N LYS A 165 -29.33 14.52 -3.49
CA LYS A 165 -29.38 14.28 -2.04
C LYS A 165 -28.94 12.86 -1.70
N SER A 166 -29.43 11.87 -2.44
CA SER A 166 -29.05 10.46 -2.25
C SER A 166 -27.54 10.24 -2.48
N GLN A 167 -26.94 10.91 -3.47
CA GLN A 167 -25.52 10.80 -3.78
C GLN A 167 -24.63 11.51 -2.73
N MET A 168 -25.06 12.67 -2.22
CA MET A 168 -24.32 13.43 -1.21
C MET A 168 -24.38 12.78 0.18
N GLN A 169 -25.49 12.12 0.54
CA GLN A 169 -25.68 11.50 1.86
C GLN A 169 -24.74 10.29 2.07
N VAL A 170 -24.38 9.58 0.99
CA VAL A 170 -23.38 8.49 1.03
C VAL A 170 -21.96 9.01 1.30
N SER A 171 -21.74 10.33 1.13
CA SER A 171 -20.40 10.92 1.07
C SER A 171 -20.10 11.98 2.14
N ALA A 172 -21.07 12.31 2.99
CA ALA A 172 -20.92 13.35 4.02
C ALA A 172 -19.99 12.96 5.19
N GLY A 173 -19.45 11.74 5.19
CA GLY A 173 -18.44 11.28 6.16
C GLY A 173 -17.03 11.76 5.81
N GLY A 174 -16.75 13.07 5.98
CA GLY A 174 -15.40 13.62 6.23
C GLY A 174 -14.22 13.14 5.37
N GLY A 175 -14.44 12.72 4.11
CA GLY A 175 -13.41 12.14 3.26
C GLY A 175 -12.80 13.17 2.32
N ASP A 176 -11.52 13.42 2.51
CA ASP A 176 -10.47 13.86 1.57
C ASP A 176 -10.88 14.73 0.36
N LEU A 177 -10.17 15.84 0.13
CA LEU A 177 -10.37 16.79 -0.99
C LEU A 177 -10.53 16.08 -2.35
N THR A 178 -9.74 15.04 -2.55
CA THR A 178 -9.76 14.15 -3.70
C THR A 178 -11.15 13.58 -3.97
N THR A 179 -11.88 13.22 -2.91
CA THR A 179 -13.22 12.62 -2.99
C THR A 179 -14.26 13.64 -3.45
N LYS A 180 -14.18 14.89 -2.95
CA LYS A 180 -15.08 15.97 -3.38
C LYS A 180 -14.85 16.36 -4.85
N LEU A 181 -13.58 16.47 -5.26
CA LEU A 181 -13.24 16.76 -6.66
C LEU A 181 -13.71 15.62 -7.59
N LYS A 182 -13.57 14.37 -7.16
CA LYS A 182 -14.04 13.21 -7.92
C LYS A 182 -15.56 13.19 -8.08
N GLN A 183 -16.32 13.55 -7.05
CA GLN A 183 -17.79 13.59 -7.14
C GLN A 183 -18.31 14.61 -8.13
N ILE A 184 -17.69 15.79 -8.17
CA ILE A 184 -18.09 16.85 -9.10
C ILE A 184 -17.71 16.47 -10.53
N GLN A 185 -16.61 15.73 -10.71
CA GLN A 185 -16.27 15.11 -11.99
C GLN A 185 -17.31 14.06 -12.41
N ASP A 186 -17.69 13.15 -11.51
CA ASP A 186 -18.70 12.13 -11.81
C ASP A 186 -20.06 12.77 -12.14
N ALA A 187 -20.45 13.87 -11.49
CA ALA A 187 -21.68 14.60 -11.81
C ALA A 187 -21.65 15.23 -13.21
N LYS A 188 -20.50 15.77 -13.62
CA LYS A 188 -20.30 16.31 -14.98
C LYS A 188 -20.39 15.20 -16.02
N ASP A 189 -19.72 14.07 -15.78
CA ASP A 189 -19.67 12.95 -16.72
C ASP A 189 -21.06 12.29 -16.90
N ASN A 190 -21.91 12.36 -15.87
CA ASN A 190 -23.32 11.92 -15.93
C ASN A 190 -24.29 12.97 -16.50
N GLY A 191 -23.79 14.14 -16.94
CA GLY A 191 -24.63 15.22 -17.50
C GLY A 191 -25.57 15.87 -16.48
N LEU A 192 -25.30 15.71 -15.18
CA LEU A 192 -26.11 16.32 -14.12
C LEU A 192 -25.80 17.81 -13.95
N ILE A 193 -24.57 18.21 -14.28
CA ILE A 193 -24.10 19.60 -14.28
C ILE A 193 -23.43 19.94 -15.61
N SER A 194 -23.53 21.21 -16.00
CA SER A 194 -22.83 21.74 -17.17
C SER A 194 -21.32 21.90 -16.92
N SER A 195 -20.54 22.02 -17.99
CA SER A 195 -19.08 22.23 -17.85
C SER A 195 -18.76 23.54 -17.13
N ASP A 196 -19.57 24.58 -17.31
CA ASP A 196 -19.37 25.88 -16.66
C ASP A 196 -19.64 25.82 -15.15
N GLU A 197 -20.63 25.03 -14.73
CA GLU A 197 -20.92 24.79 -13.31
C GLU A 197 -19.81 23.99 -12.63
N TYR A 198 -19.27 23.00 -13.34
CA TYR A 198 -18.11 22.23 -12.87
C TYR A 198 -16.93 23.15 -12.54
N ASP A 199 -16.58 24.08 -13.44
CA ASP A 199 -15.43 24.97 -13.25
C ASP A 199 -15.64 25.95 -12.09
N ARG A 200 -16.87 26.46 -11.91
CA ARG A 200 -17.25 27.31 -10.77
C ARG A 200 -17.14 26.55 -9.44
N LEU A 201 -17.63 25.32 -9.38
CA LEU A 201 -17.59 24.49 -8.18
C LEU A 201 -16.16 24.07 -7.83
N ARG A 202 -15.34 23.71 -8.83
CA ARG A 202 -13.92 23.40 -8.65
C ARG A 202 -13.16 24.60 -8.10
N LYS A 203 -13.37 25.79 -8.66
CA LYS A 203 -12.73 27.02 -8.17
C LYS A 203 -13.14 27.35 -6.74
N LYS A 204 -14.43 27.25 -6.43
CA LYS A 204 -14.95 27.50 -5.08
C LYS A 204 -14.33 26.58 -4.03
N ILE A 205 -14.08 25.31 -4.37
CA ILE A 205 -13.42 24.35 -3.47
C ILE A 205 -11.95 24.68 -3.25
N LEU A 206 -11.25 25.14 -4.29
CA LEU A 206 -9.85 25.57 -4.18
C LEU A 206 -9.72 26.88 -3.38
N ASP A 207 -10.65 27.82 -3.56
CA ASP A 207 -10.66 29.10 -2.84
C ASP A 207 -10.97 28.91 -1.34
N ASP A 208 -11.75 27.90 -0.95
CA ASP A 208 -12.05 27.58 0.47
C ASP A 208 -10.85 26.97 1.22
N LEU A 209 -9.75 26.68 0.52
CA LEU A 209 -8.53 26.08 1.06
C LEU A 209 -7.33 27.05 1.13
N GLY A 210 -7.41 28.21 0.45
CA GLY A 210 -6.37 29.22 0.44
C GLY A 210 -6.62 30.30 1.48
#